data_AF-A0A938BNZ3-F1
#
_entry.id   AF-A0A938BNZ3-F1
#
_cell.length_a   1.000
_cell.length_b   1.000
_cell.length_c   1.000
_cell.angle_alpha   90.00
_cell.angle_beta   90.00
_cell.angle_gamma   90.00
#
_symmetry.space_group_name_H-M   'P 1'
#
loop_
_entity.id
_entity.type
_entity.pdbx_description
1 polymer ?
#
loop_
_entity_poly.entity_id
_entity_poly.type
_entity_poly.pdbx_seq_one_letter_code
_entity_poly.pdbx_strand_id
1 'polypeptide(L)'
;MRGIAIERKPARRRFGARAKLPPVVIRAATIAAVVVAAAGGGRAAAREPEPARDAFFRTREVEERFAARLRPAIEAAAASSETLEVPASPALPGDVADGVFGYLIGLADRDIEGLVTGAHMRRVLDETGRRSRVPAELIRAVRRAPADAPGEYWVAIEFTRPLRVPVPYSILGYRPGSLASSETVLASEWRTGPVSIPDPRGGEQPPLELEDVRLWAIVSGKVEIDIHGWVDALLGSRIDDTRIIGLAVFRHEGVRYGLALGYNPGGQPRSGALDFGRDEIRFPPSEELKAFARHLRSRVVQRLSLMDLPVRLPG
;
A
#
# COMPACT_ATOMS: atom_id res chain seq x y z
N MET A 1 -33.73 -20.23 -63.89
CA MET A 1 -34.25 -19.62 -62.65
C MET A 1 -33.15 -18.76 -62.05
N ARG A 2 -33.38 -17.44 -61.95
CA ARG A 2 -32.41 -16.44 -61.45
C ARG A 2 -32.50 -16.37 -59.93
N GLY A 3 -31.39 -16.61 -59.23
CA GLY A 3 -31.30 -16.50 -57.77
C GLY A 3 -31.15 -15.06 -57.33
N ILE A 4 -32.02 -14.62 -56.41
CA ILE A 4 -32.06 -13.28 -55.84
C ILE A 4 -31.04 -13.21 -54.69
N ALA A 5 -30.05 -12.31 -54.82
CA ALA A 5 -29.10 -11.98 -53.76
C ALA A 5 -29.79 -11.06 -52.73
N ILE A 6 -29.86 -11.49 -51.47
CA ILE A 6 -30.37 -10.69 -50.36
C ILE A 6 -29.19 -9.99 -49.69
N GLU A 7 -29.01 -8.72 -50.00
CA GLU A 7 -28.02 -7.83 -49.40
C GLU A 7 -28.50 -7.40 -47.99
N ARG A 8 -27.86 -7.91 -46.93
CA ARG A 8 -28.17 -7.53 -45.55
C ARG A 8 -27.50 -6.20 -45.19
N LYS A 9 -28.30 -5.14 -45.06
CA LYS A 9 -27.90 -3.84 -44.49
C LYS A 9 -27.37 -3.99 -43.05
N PRO A 10 -26.25 -3.35 -42.68
CA PRO A 10 -25.78 -3.37 -41.29
C PRO A 10 -26.64 -2.46 -40.40
N ALA A 11 -27.02 -3.01 -39.24
CA ALA A 11 -27.77 -2.32 -38.21
C ALA A 11 -26.94 -1.16 -37.61
N ARG A 12 -27.36 0.07 -37.88
CA ARG A 12 -26.81 1.27 -37.22
C ARG A 12 -27.27 1.32 -35.76
N ARG A 13 -26.40 0.95 -34.82
CA ARG A 13 -26.58 1.21 -33.39
C ARG A 13 -26.55 2.73 -33.14
N ARG A 14 -27.69 3.30 -32.75
CA ARG A 14 -27.78 4.67 -32.21
C ARG A 14 -27.15 4.69 -30.82
N PHE A 15 -25.94 5.22 -30.70
CA PHE A 15 -25.37 5.60 -29.41
C PHE A 15 -26.07 6.89 -28.94
N GLY A 16 -26.86 6.77 -27.88
CA GLY A 16 -27.43 7.91 -27.17
C GLY A 16 -26.30 8.78 -26.61
N ALA A 17 -26.36 10.07 -26.92
CA ALA A 17 -25.45 11.08 -26.39
C ALA A 17 -25.58 11.13 -24.85
N ARG A 18 -24.57 10.61 -24.15
CA ARG A 18 -24.38 10.91 -22.73
C ARG A 18 -23.95 12.37 -22.60
N ALA A 19 -24.65 13.10 -21.73
CA ALA A 19 -24.30 14.47 -21.36
C ALA A 19 -22.83 14.54 -20.94
N LYS A 20 -22.04 15.37 -21.64
CA LYS A 20 -20.67 15.71 -21.26
C LYS A 20 -20.73 16.67 -20.07
N LEU A 21 -20.49 16.15 -18.87
CA LEU A 21 -20.13 17.00 -17.73
C LEU A 21 -18.79 17.70 -18.03
N PRO A 22 -18.61 18.96 -17.63
CA PRO A 22 -17.38 19.71 -17.87
C PRO A 22 -16.18 19.04 -17.18
N PRO A 23 -14.96 19.17 -17.73
CA PRO A 23 -13.75 18.57 -17.18
C PRO A 23 -13.32 19.36 -15.94
N VAL A 24 -13.92 19.05 -14.79
CA VAL A 24 -13.42 19.49 -13.50
C VAL A 24 -12.20 18.64 -13.18
N VAL A 25 -11.10 19.34 -12.89
CA VAL A 25 -9.76 18.84 -12.56
C VAL A 25 -9.84 17.80 -11.44
N ILE A 26 -9.70 16.52 -11.80
CA ILE A 26 -9.51 15.41 -10.85
C ILE A 26 -8.01 15.13 -10.81
N ARG A 27 -7.34 15.64 -9.78
CA ARG A 27 -5.93 15.34 -9.49
C ARG A 27 -5.81 14.62 -8.15
N ALA A 28 -5.35 13.37 -8.26
CA ALA A 28 -4.50 12.58 -7.36
C ALA A 28 -4.94 12.27 -5.92
N ALA A 29 -4.54 11.06 -5.46
CA ALA A 29 -4.15 10.84 -4.05
C ALA A 29 -4.45 9.45 -3.43
N THR A 30 -3.48 8.77 -2.78
CA THR A 30 -3.52 7.74 -1.65
C THR A 30 -2.21 6.97 -1.60
N ILE A 31 -1.28 7.38 -0.73
CA ILE A 31 -0.26 6.44 -0.24
C ILE A 31 -0.23 6.52 1.26
N ALA A 32 -1.24 5.90 1.86
CA ALA A 32 -1.22 5.65 3.27
C ALA A 32 -0.18 4.56 3.60
N ALA A 33 -0.08 3.50 2.80
CA ALA A 33 0.45 2.27 3.36
C ALA A 33 1.91 1.96 3.00
N VAL A 34 2.52 2.57 1.97
CA VAL A 34 3.89 2.21 1.53
C VAL A 34 4.95 3.23 1.98
N VAL A 35 4.77 3.87 3.14
CA VAL A 35 5.68 4.83 3.82
C VAL A 35 5.34 6.32 3.62
N VAL A 36 4.24 6.79 4.22
CA VAL A 36 3.93 8.23 4.49
C VAL A 36 3.32 9.03 3.34
N ALA A 37 2.09 9.52 3.52
CA ALA A 37 1.48 10.50 2.61
C ALA A 37 1.37 11.91 3.22
N ALA A 38 2.15 12.83 2.67
CA ALA A 38 1.86 14.24 2.39
C ALA A 38 1.25 15.16 3.46
N ALA A 39 2.06 16.12 3.88
CA ALA A 39 1.72 17.35 4.58
C ALA A 39 0.60 18.15 3.89
N GLY A 40 -0.38 18.58 4.68
CA GLY A 40 -1.14 19.81 4.45
C GLY A 40 -0.74 20.81 5.50
N GLY A 41 -0.20 21.96 5.09
CA GLY A 41 -0.02 23.11 5.96
C GLY A 41 -1.38 23.60 6.46
N GLY A 42 -1.68 23.31 7.72
CA GLY A 42 -2.86 23.80 8.41
C GLY A 42 -2.79 23.38 9.86
N ARG A 43 -2.60 24.36 10.76
CA ARG A 43 -2.76 24.17 12.21
C ARG A 43 -4.22 23.81 12.48
N ALA A 44 -4.54 22.53 12.61
CA ALA A 44 -5.80 22.08 13.17
C ALA A 44 -5.57 21.66 14.62
N ALA A 45 -6.36 22.20 15.54
CA ALA A 45 -6.35 21.83 16.94
C ALA A 45 -6.75 20.35 17.08
N ALA A 46 -5.89 19.55 17.70
CA ALA A 46 -6.15 18.14 17.96
C ALA A 46 -7.21 18.01 19.07
N ARG A 47 -8.35 17.38 18.76
CA ARG A 47 -9.22 16.79 19.78
C ARG A 47 -8.60 15.47 20.23
N GLU A 48 -8.55 15.24 21.54
CA GLU A 48 -8.12 13.95 22.10
C GLU A 48 -9.07 12.83 21.62
N PRO A 49 -8.53 11.67 21.18
CA PRO A 49 -9.34 10.57 20.71
C PRO A 49 -10.03 9.84 21.86
N GLU A 50 -11.32 9.57 21.68
CA GLU A 50 -12.14 8.78 22.59
C GLU A 50 -11.66 7.31 22.60
N PRO A 51 -11.37 6.71 23.77
CA PRO A 51 -10.82 5.36 23.85
C PRO A 51 -11.94 4.31 23.79
N ALA A 52 -12.43 3.97 22.61
CA ALA A 52 -13.33 2.82 22.43
C ALA A 52 -13.21 2.22 21.03
N ARG A 53 -13.27 0.87 20.94
CA ARG A 53 -13.41 0.00 19.73
C ARG A 53 -12.18 -0.76 19.20
N ASP A 54 -11.15 -0.97 20.00
CA ASP A 54 -9.93 -1.62 19.51
C ASP A 54 -9.82 -3.08 20.03
N ALA A 55 -10.94 -3.82 20.05
CA ALA A 55 -11.02 -5.20 20.54
C ALA A 55 -10.48 -6.24 19.56
N PHE A 56 -10.17 -5.84 18.32
CA PHE A 56 -9.85 -6.76 17.22
C PHE A 56 -8.45 -7.40 17.34
N PHE A 57 -7.49 -6.74 18.01
CA PHE A 57 -6.13 -7.28 18.25
C PHE A 57 -5.58 -7.08 19.66
N ARG A 58 -6.34 -6.48 20.59
CA ARG A 58 -5.84 -6.21 21.94
C ARG A 58 -5.94 -7.44 22.83
N THR A 59 -4.87 -8.23 22.82
CA THR A 59 -4.28 -8.55 24.12
C THR A 59 -2.90 -7.92 24.12
N ARG A 60 -2.70 -6.91 24.97
CA ARG A 60 -1.38 -6.33 25.25
C ARG A 60 -0.32 -7.41 25.47
N GLU A 61 -0.74 -8.55 26.02
CA GLU A 61 0.05 -9.77 26.19
C GLU A 61 0.58 -10.37 24.88
N VAL A 62 -0.20 -10.35 23.78
CA VAL A 62 0.26 -10.77 22.45
C VAL A 62 1.30 -9.80 21.92
N GLU A 63 1.04 -8.49 21.99
CA GLU A 63 1.99 -7.46 21.56
C GLU A 63 3.29 -7.53 22.38
N GLU A 64 3.21 -7.79 23.69
CA GLU A 64 4.37 -7.91 24.58
C GLU A 64 5.15 -9.21 24.37
N ARG A 65 4.50 -10.37 24.26
CA ARG A 65 5.16 -11.64 23.90
C ARG A 65 5.81 -11.55 22.53
N PHE A 66 5.14 -10.91 21.59
CA PHE A 66 5.63 -10.74 20.24
C PHE A 66 6.80 -9.77 20.17
N ALA A 67 6.68 -8.62 20.83
CA ALA A 67 7.79 -7.69 21.00
C ALA A 67 8.95 -8.42 21.67
N ALA A 68 8.74 -9.26 22.69
CA ALA A 68 9.80 -10.04 23.31
C ALA A 68 10.44 -11.07 22.36
N ARG A 69 9.67 -11.73 21.49
CA ARG A 69 10.17 -12.72 20.53
C ARG A 69 10.93 -12.10 19.36
N LEU A 70 10.42 -11.00 18.82
CA LEU A 70 11.09 -10.29 17.73
C LEU A 70 12.17 -9.34 18.22
N ARG A 71 12.15 -8.94 19.50
CA ARG A 71 13.16 -8.03 20.04
C ARG A 71 14.58 -8.50 19.81
N PRO A 72 14.96 -9.77 20.01
CA PRO A 72 16.29 -10.24 19.61
C PRO A 72 16.59 -10.04 18.12
N ALA A 73 15.62 -10.26 17.23
CA ALA A 73 15.82 -10.04 15.78
C ALA A 73 15.87 -8.55 15.43
N ILE A 74 15.05 -7.71 16.08
CA ILE A 74 15.03 -6.26 15.93
C ILE A 74 16.31 -5.65 16.51
N GLU A 75 16.75 -6.11 17.66
CA GLU A 75 17.97 -5.69 18.35
C GLU A 75 19.21 -6.21 17.62
N ALA A 76 19.20 -7.45 17.11
CA ALA A 76 20.27 -7.96 16.25
C ALA A 76 20.33 -7.18 14.94
N ALA A 77 19.19 -6.89 14.32
CA ALA A 77 19.13 -6.04 13.14
C ALA A 77 19.57 -4.60 13.47
N ALA A 78 19.23 -4.06 14.64
CA ALA A 78 19.64 -2.73 15.09
C ALA A 78 21.14 -2.68 15.44
N ALA A 79 21.68 -3.72 16.06
CA ALA A 79 23.09 -3.86 16.40
C ALA A 79 23.94 -4.09 15.15
N SER A 80 23.47 -4.91 14.21
CA SER A 80 24.09 -5.02 12.88
C SER A 80 23.94 -3.70 12.09
N SER A 81 22.93 -2.88 12.40
CA SER A 81 22.69 -1.60 11.72
C SER A 81 23.66 -0.47 12.08
N GLU A 82 24.39 -0.53 13.19
CA GLU A 82 25.54 0.37 13.39
C GLU A 82 26.66 0.10 12.37
N THR A 83 26.66 -1.10 11.78
CA THR A 83 27.63 -1.51 10.74
C THR A 83 27.04 -1.55 9.32
N LEU A 84 25.71 -1.42 9.17
CA LEU A 84 25.10 -1.43 7.84
C LEU A 84 25.45 -0.15 7.09
N GLU A 85 26.17 -0.31 5.98
CA GLU A 85 26.53 0.80 5.13
C GLU A 85 25.29 1.45 4.52
N VAL A 86 25.34 2.78 4.43
CA VAL A 86 24.34 3.53 3.68
C VAL A 86 24.53 3.20 2.20
N PRO A 87 23.49 2.79 1.46
CA PRO A 87 23.61 2.45 0.05
C PRO A 87 24.25 3.57 -0.77
N ALA A 88 25.30 3.25 -1.53
CA ALA A 88 26.09 4.24 -2.26
C ALA A 88 25.36 4.84 -3.49
N SER A 89 24.33 4.17 -4.02
CA SER A 89 23.67 4.58 -5.26
C SER A 89 22.15 4.66 -5.11
N PRO A 90 21.50 5.73 -5.61
CA PRO A 90 20.06 5.80 -5.73
C PRO A 90 19.56 4.67 -6.65
N ALA A 91 18.93 3.64 -6.09
CA ALA A 91 18.13 2.73 -6.88
C ALA A 91 16.79 3.42 -7.16
N LEU A 92 16.70 4.18 -8.26
CA LEU A 92 15.46 4.86 -8.66
C LEU A 92 14.91 4.22 -9.95
N PRO A 93 13.86 3.40 -9.86
CA PRO A 93 13.24 2.82 -11.03
C PRO A 93 12.53 3.90 -11.86
N GLY A 94 12.62 3.79 -13.19
CA GLY A 94 12.06 4.77 -14.11
C GLY A 94 10.52 4.80 -14.13
N ASP A 95 9.88 3.72 -13.68
CA ASP A 95 8.44 3.49 -13.70
C ASP A 95 7.71 3.92 -12.41
N VAL A 96 8.42 4.62 -11.51
CA VAL A 96 7.82 5.20 -10.29
C VAL A 96 7.98 6.71 -10.33
N ALA A 97 6.86 7.43 -10.28
CA ALA A 97 6.83 8.89 -10.40
C ALA A 97 7.33 9.60 -9.14
N ASP A 98 6.90 9.14 -7.97
CA ASP A 98 7.28 9.71 -6.68
C ASP A 98 8.69 9.27 -6.26
N GLY A 99 9.51 10.22 -5.85
CA GLY A 99 10.91 9.98 -5.52
C GLY A 99 11.12 9.08 -4.29
N VAL A 100 10.33 9.23 -3.23
CA VAL A 100 10.48 8.39 -2.02
C VAL A 100 10.08 6.96 -2.32
N PHE A 101 8.94 6.74 -3.00
CA PHE A 101 8.56 5.38 -3.39
C PHE A 101 9.54 4.79 -4.38
N GLY A 102 10.01 5.59 -5.35
CA GLY A 102 11.03 5.15 -6.29
C GLY A 102 12.26 4.65 -5.54
N TYR A 103 12.74 5.41 -4.56
CA TYR A 103 13.93 5.04 -3.79
C TYR A 103 13.71 3.74 -3.00
N LEU A 104 12.62 3.64 -2.24
CA LEU A 104 12.33 2.46 -1.42
C LEU A 104 12.07 1.20 -2.26
N ILE A 105 11.32 1.32 -3.36
CA ILE A 105 11.05 0.21 -4.27
C ILE A 105 12.33 -0.20 -4.99
N GLY A 106 13.18 0.73 -5.40
CA GLY A 106 14.44 0.38 -6.06
C GLY A 106 15.42 -0.34 -5.14
N LEU A 107 15.46 0.00 -3.85
CA LEU A 107 16.20 -0.78 -2.86
C LEU A 107 15.68 -2.21 -2.81
N ALA A 108 14.36 -2.37 -2.70
CA ALA A 108 13.74 -3.68 -2.68
C ALA A 108 14.06 -4.44 -3.98
N ASP A 109 13.77 -3.88 -5.16
CA ASP A 109 14.01 -4.48 -6.49
C ASP A 109 15.43 -5.03 -6.65
N ARG A 110 16.43 -4.30 -6.15
CA ARG A 110 17.85 -4.69 -6.23
C ARG A 110 18.34 -5.53 -5.06
N ASP A 111 17.44 -5.93 -4.16
CA ASP A 111 17.74 -6.62 -2.91
C ASP A 111 18.82 -5.91 -2.06
N ILE A 112 18.83 -4.58 -2.09
CA ILE A 112 19.78 -3.80 -1.31
C ILE A 112 19.33 -3.82 0.15
N GLU A 113 20.22 -4.27 1.00
CA GLU A 113 20.13 -4.21 2.45
C GLU A 113 20.78 -2.92 2.95
N GLY A 114 20.39 -2.46 4.14
CA GLY A 114 21.06 -1.33 4.77
C GLY A 114 20.17 -0.41 5.58
N LEU A 115 20.77 0.68 6.03
CA LEU A 115 20.13 1.78 6.75
C LEU A 115 20.06 3.01 5.85
N VAL A 116 18.84 3.53 5.71
CA VAL A 116 18.56 4.78 4.99
C VAL A 116 17.97 5.76 5.96
N THR A 117 18.72 6.81 6.30
CA THR A 117 18.19 7.91 7.10
C THR A 117 17.34 8.84 6.24
N GLY A 118 16.38 9.54 6.85
CA GLY A 118 15.63 10.58 6.15
C GLY A 118 16.53 11.68 5.58
N ALA A 119 17.66 11.98 6.22
CA ALA A 119 18.64 12.95 5.73
C ALA A 119 19.35 12.46 4.46
N HIS A 120 19.78 11.18 4.42
CA HIS A 120 20.35 10.60 3.22
C HIS A 120 19.32 10.55 2.08
N MET A 121 18.10 10.10 2.37
CA MET A 121 17.02 10.04 1.39
C MET A 121 16.75 11.42 0.77
N ARG A 122 16.64 12.49 1.58
CA ARG A 122 16.46 13.86 1.07
C ARG A 122 17.59 14.27 0.12
N ARG A 123 18.85 14.04 0.52
CA ARG A 123 20.01 14.35 -0.32
C ARG A 123 19.91 13.67 -1.69
N VAL A 124 19.55 12.38 -1.71
CA VAL A 124 19.36 11.63 -2.94
C VAL A 124 18.23 12.20 -3.81
N LEU A 125 17.11 12.60 -3.21
CA LEU A 125 15.99 13.22 -3.93
C LEU A 125 16.40 14.57 -4.55
N ASP A 126 17.16 15.37 -3.80
CA ASP A 126 17.68 16.66 -4.24
C ASP A 126 18.69 16.49 -5.40
N GLU A 127 19.66 15.57 -5.26
CA GLU A 127 20.66 15.26 -6.28
C GLU A 127 20.03 14.75 -7.59
N THR A 128 18.95 13.98 -7.48
CA THR A 128 18.27 13.37 -8.64
C THR A 128 17.18 14.27 -9.22
N GLY A 129 16.85 15.38 -8.56
CA GLY A 129 15.75 16.27 -8.93
C GLY A 129 14.36 15.61 -8.87
N ARG A 130 14.25 14.43 -8.22
CA ARG A 130 12.99 13.70 -8.11
C ARG A 130 12.10 14.38 -7.07
N ARG A 131 10.88 14.70 -7.47
CA ARG A 131 9.87 15.24 -6.56
C ARG A 131 9.22 14.12 -5.77
N SER A 132 8.86 14.42 -4.54
CA SER A 132 8.12 13.51 -3.67
C SER A 132 6.94 14.24 -3.05
N ARG A 133 5.78 13.59 -3.02
CA ARG A 133 4.64 14.00 -2.18
C ARG A 133 4.78 13.46 -0.76
N VAL A 134 5.64 12.48 -0.57
CA VAL A 134 6.01 11.95 0.74
C VAL A 134 6.98 12.89 1.44
N PRO A 135 6.65 13.40 2.63
CA PRO A 135 7.54 14.24 3.41
C PRO A 135 8.65 13.37 4.02
N ALA A 136 9.79 13.29 3.33
CA ALA A 136 10.96 12.54 3.78
C ALA A 136 11.51 13.02 5.14
N GLU A 137 11.14 14.22 5.59
CA GLU A 137 11.42 14.75 6.92
C GLU A 137 10.65 14.04 8.05
N LEU A 138 9.55 13.37 7.74
CA LEU A 138 8.82 12.56 8.72
C LEU A 138 9.44 11.18 8.90
N ILE A 139 10.26 10.72 7.93
CA ILE A 139 11.01 9.47 8.01
C ILE A 139 12.30 9.74 8.77
N ARG A 140 12.45 9.12 9.94
CA ARG A 140 13.71 9.11 10.68
C ARG A 140 14.69 8.16 9.99
N ALA A 141 14.25 6.92 9.77
CA ALA A 141 15.06 5.88 9.15
C ALA A 141 14.19 4.78 8.51
N VAL A 142 14.74 4.13 7.49
CA VAL A 142 14.28 2.84 6.97
C VAL A 142 15.45 1.87 7.06
N ARG A 143 15.21 0.73 7.69
CA ARG A 143 16.18 -0.36 7.78
C ARG A 143 15.62 -1.58 7.06
N ARG A 144 16.48 -2.23 6.30
CA ARG A 144 16.17 -3.48 5.61
C ARG A 144 17.31 -4.45 5.85
N ALA A 145 17.02 -5.55 6.53
CA ALA A 145 17.98 -6.58 6.92
C ALA A 145 17.50 -7.95 6.44
N PRO A 146 18.40 -8.90 6.16
CA PRO A 146 17.99 -10.25 5.77
C PRO A 146 17.24 -10.93 6.91
N ALA A 147 16.28 -11.78 6.56
CA ALA A 147 15.62 -12.72 7.47
C ALA A 147 16.21 -14.13 7.31
N ASP A 148 15.57 -15.14 7.91
CA ASP A 148 16.11 -16.50 7.99
C ASP A 148 16.18 -17.22 6.63
N ALA A 149 15.32 -16.85 5.68
CA ALA A 149 15.20 -17.50 4.39
C ALA A 149 15.65 -16.58 3.22
N PRO A 150 16.26 -17.13 2.16
CA PRO A 150 16.64 -16.35 0.99
C PRO A 150 15.44 -15.61 0.37
N GLY A 151 15.60 -14.31 0.11
CA GLY A 151 14.53 -13.47 -0.44
C GLY A 151 13.50 -13.01 0.59
N GLU A 152 13.72 -13.28 1.88
CA GLU A 152 12.94 -12.76 2.99
C GLU A 152 13.76 -11.70 3.76
N TYR A 153 13.10 -10.62 4.19
CA TYR A 153 13.75 -9.50 4.86
C TYR A 153 12.91 -8.98 6.02
N TRP A 154 13.59 -8.41 7.01
CA TRP A 154 12.98 -7.56 8.01
C TRP A 154 13.10 -6.09 7.59
N VAL A 155 11.97 -5.39 7.59
CA VAL A 155 11.90 -3.97 7.24
C VAL A 155 11.36 -3.19 8.42
N ALA A 156 12.18 -2.30 8.98
CA ALA A 156 11.77 -1.38 10.03
C ALA A 156 11.72 0.03 9.47
N ILE A 157 10.58 0.68 9.64
CA ILE A 157 10.38 2.08 9.28
C ILE A 157 10.17 2.85 10.56
N GLU A 158 11.02 3.86 10.76
CA GLU A 158 10.96 4.77 11.89
C GLU A 158 10.58 6.16 11.41
N PHE A 159 9.59 6.72 12.09
CA PHE A 159 9.17 8.10 11.92
C PHE A 159 9.72 8.95 13.04
N THR A 160 9.75 10.27 12.82
CA THR A 160 10.19 11.21 13.85
C THR A 160 9.22 11.34 15.03
N ARG A 161 7.99 10.86 14.84
CA ARG A 161 6.86 10.84 15.78
C ARG A 161 5.77 9.90 15.22
N PRO A 162 4.76 9.51 16.03
CA PRO A 162 3.55 8.90 15.47
C PRO A 162 2.97 9.77 14.35
N LEU A 163 2.67 9.16 13.22
CA LEU A 163 2.17 9.88 12.06
C LEU A 163 0.66 10.00 12.15
N ARG A 164 0.17 11.21 11.88
CA ARG A 164 -1.21 11.45 11.46
C ARG A 164 -1.18 12.49 10.35
N VAL A 165 -1.52 12.06 9.15
CA VAL A 165 -1.45 12.89 7.94
C VAL A 165 -2.73 12.73 7.14
N PRO A 166 -3.22 13.78 6.45
CA PRO A 166 -4.41 13.65 5.62
C PRO A 166 -4.23 12.53 4.59
N VAL A 167 -5.29 11.77 4.32
CA VAL A 167 -5.25 10.89 3.13
C VAL A 167 -5.04 11.78 1.91
N PRO A 168 -4.11 11.43 1.01
CA PRO A 168 -3.62 12.41 0.05
C PRO A 168 -4.53 12.59 -1.17
N TYR A 169 -5.75 12.03 -1.19
CA TYR A 169 -6.77 12.32 -2.22
C TYR A 169 -7.82 13.30 -1.78
N SER A 170 -8.41 13.89 -2.81
CA SER A 170 -9.62 14.66 -2.75
C SER A 170 -10.78 13.91 -3.42
N ILE A 171 -11.85 13.65 -2.68
CA ILE A 171 -13.16 13.30 -3.22
C ILE A 171 -13.98 14.58 -3.28
N LEU A 172 -14.37 15.02 -4.48
CA LEU A 172 -15.19 16.23 -4.67
C LEU A 172 -14.59 17.50 -4.00
N GLY A 173 -13.26 17.66 -3.99
CA GLY A 173 -12.60 18.80 -3.35
C GLY A 173 -12.26 18.58 -1.87
N TYR A 174 -12.67 17.45 -1.28
CA TYR A 174 -12.49 17.14 0.14
C TYR A 174 -11.54 15.98 0.41
N ARG A 175 -10.67 16.09 1.43
CA ARG A 175 -9.78 15.01 1.86
C ARG A 175 -10.50 14.09 2.86
N PRO A 176 -10.85 12.85 2.49
CA PRO A 176 -11.85 12.06 3.22
C PRO A 176 -11.38 11.44 4.54
N GLY A 177 -10.25 11.88 5.12
CA GLY A 177 -9.75 11.25 6.33
C GLY A 177 -8.27 11.50 6.62
N SER A 178 -7.69 10.65 7.46
CA SER A 178 -6.28 10.64 7.79
C SER A 178 -5.66 9.24 7.74
N LEU A 179 -4.41 9.16 7.30
CA LEU A 179 -3.54 8.03 7.64
C LEU A 179 -3.01 8.26 9.05
N ALA A 180 -3.09 7.22 9.90
CA ALA A 180 -2.37 7.14 11.15
C ALA A 180 -1.32 6.02 11.11
N SER A 181 -0.17 6.25 11.74
CA SER A 181 0.86 5.22 11.93
C SER A 181 1.54 5.36 13.29
N SER A 182 1.92 4.23 13.89
CA SER A 182 2.88 4.20 15.01
C SER A 182 4.20 4.87 14.61
N GLU A 183 4.99 5.33 15.59
CA GLU A 183 6.32 5.88 15.34
C GLU A 183 7.26 4.86 14.68
N THR A 184 7.13 3.59 15.07
CA THR A 184 7.88 2.49 14.46
C THR A 184 6.90 1.47 13.89
N VAL A 185 7.16 1.05 12.66
CA VAL A 185 6.47 -0.05 11.98
C VAL A 185 7.51 -1.09 11.59
N LEU A 186 7.28 -2.33 11.97
CA LEU A 186 8.09 -3.46 11.55
C LEU A 186 7.27 -4.34 10.62
N ALA A 187 7.88 -4.75 9.53
CA ALA A 187 7.30 -5.66 8.57
C ALA A 187 8.24 -6.80 8.22
N SER A 188 7.66 -7.96 7.90
CA SER A 188 8.36 -9.02 7.19
C SER A 188 8.09 -8.86 5.69
N GLU A 189 9.15 -8.81 4.90
CA GLU A 189 9.12 -8.71 3.45
C GLU A 189 9.42 -10.07 2.81
N TRP A 190 8.71 -10.41 1.73
CA TRP A 190 8.93 -11.58 0.91
C TRP A 190 8.96 -11.23 -0.57
N ARG A 191 10.00 -11.68 -1.27
CA ARG A 191 9.97 -11.78 -2.73
C ARG A 191 9.26 -13.07 -3.12
N THR A 192 8.07 -12.96 -3.70
CA THR A 192 7.27 -14.14 -4.09
C THR A 192 7.43 -14.55 -5.55
N GLY A 193 8.12 -13.73 -6.35
CA GLY A 193 8.31 -13.99 -7.78
C GLY A 193 7.03 -13.77 -8.58
N PRO A 194 6.91 -14.39 -9.77
CA PRO A 194 5.69 -14.31 -10.56
C PRO A 194 4.53 -15.05 -9.89
N VAL A 195 3.32 -14.50 -9.99
CA VAL A 195 2.11 -15.07 -9.41
C VAL A 195 0.99 -15.07 -10.44
N SER A 196 0.49 -16.26 -10.75
CA SER A 196 -0.69 -16.48 -11.59
C SER A 196 -1.94 -16.62 -10.72
N ILE A 197 -3.01 -15.89 -11.06
CA ILE A 197 -4.27 -15.84 -10.32
C ILE A 197 -5.43 -16.17 -11.27
N PRO A 198 -6.37 -17.06 -10.90
CA PRO A 198 -7.56 -17.30 -11.72
C PRO A 198 -8.35 -16.01 -12.00
N ASP A 199 -8.76 -15.81 -13.26
CA ASP A 199 -9.53 -14.63 -13.64
C ASP A 199 -10.92 -14.65 -12.96
N PRO A 200 -11.29 -13.61 -12.18
CA PRO A 200 -12.57 -13.57 -11.49
C PRO A 200 -13.79 -13.52 -12.42
N ARG A 201 -13.61 -13.21 -13.71
CA ARG A 201 -14.67 -13.22 -14.73
C ARG A 201 -15.09 -14.63 -15.13
N GLY A 202 -14.29 -15.65 -14.80
CA GLY A 202 -14.54 -17.06 -15.11
C GLY A 202 -14.45 -17.39 -16.61
N GLY A 203 -14.75 -18.65 -16.95
CA GLY A 203 -14.67 -19.18 -18.32
C GLY A 203 -13.25 -19.60 -18.73
N GLU A 204 -12.99 -19.62 -20.05
CA GLU A 204 -11.67 -19.92 -20.64
C GLU A 204 -10.75 -18.69 -20.71
N GLN A 205 -10.97 -17.69 -19.86
CA GLN A 205 -10.08 -16.53 -19.80
C GLN A 205 -8.69 -16.94 -19.31
N PRO A 206 -7.61 -16.38 -19.86
CA PRO A 206 -6.27 -16.63 -19.37
C PRO A 206 -6.16 -16.16 -17.90
N PRO A 207 -5.33 -16.82 -17.08
CA PRO A 207 -5.09 -16.35 -15.72
C PRO A 207 -4.47 -14.95 -15.74
N LEU A 208 -4.72 -14.21 -14.66
CA LEU A 208 -4.11 -12.91 -14.45
C LEU A 208 -2.69 -13.11 -13.91
N GLU A 209 -1.72 -12.58 -14.64
CA GLU A 209 -0.30 -12.68 -14.28
C GLU A 209 0.17 -11.44 -13.54
N LEU A 210 0.86 -11.67 -12.43
CA LEU A 210 1.57 -10.65 -11.66
C LEU A 210 3.07 -10.94 -11.73
N GLU A 211 3.86 -9.91 -12.02
CA GLU A 211 5.32 -9.96 -12.09
C GLU A 211 5.94 -9.26 -10.88
N ASP A 212 7.17 -9.64 -10.52
CA ASP A 212 7.97 -9.01 -9.46
C ASP A 212 7.24 -8.80 -8.13
N VAL A 213 6.41 -9.77 -7.73
CA VAL A 213 5.54 -9.60 -6.57
C VAL A 213 6.36 -9.61 -5.29
N ARG A 214 6.37 -8.47 -4.60
CA ARG A 214 6.84 -8.32 -3.23
C ARG A 214 5.68 -8.11 -2.29
N LEU A 215 5.72 -8.81 -1.17
CA LEU A 215 4.73 -8.72 -0.11
C LEU A 215 5.40 -8.28 1.18
N TRP A 216 4.73 -7.40 1.91
CA TRP A 216 5.10 -7.06 3.28
C TRP A 216 3.92 -7.39 4.19
N ALA A 217 4.16 -8.01 5.34
CA ALA A 217 3.19 -8.06 6.42
C ALA A 217 3.65 -7.19 7.57
N ILE A 218 2.76 -6.35 8.08
CA ILE A 218 3.02 -5.56 9.28
C ILE A 218 2.93 -6.50 10.47
N VAL A 219 4.07 -6.67 11.13
CA VAL A 219 4.19 -7.57 12.28
C VAL A 219 4.17 -6.81 13.60
N SER A 220 4.66 -5.56 13.62
CA SER A 220 4.60 -4.68 14.78
C SER A 220 4.35 -3.22 14.38
N GLY A 221 3.75 -2.46 15.28
CA GLY A 221 3.22 -1.14 15.01
C GLY A 221 1.83 -1.18 14.38
N LYS A 222 1.26 0.00 14.14
CA LYS A 222 -0.05 0.18 13.53
C LYS A 222 0.06 1.07 12.31
N VAL A 223 -0.70 0.74 11.27
CA VAL A 223 -0.94 1.58 10.10
C VAL A 223 -2.43 1.52 9.82
N GLU A 224 -3.10 2.66 9.91
CA GLU A 224 -4.56 2.77 9.85
C GLU A 224 -4.95 3.91 8.91
N ILE A 225 -6.05 3.73 8.20
CA ILE A 225 -6.71 4.77 7.43
C ILE A 225 -8.02 5.05 8.17
N ASP A 226 -8.17 6.28 8.67
CA ASP A 226 -9.33 6.80 9.38
C ASP A 226 -10.12 7.66 8.40
N ILE A 227 -11.35 7.26 8.08
CA ILE A 227 -12.19 7.89 7.06
C ILE A 227 -13.36 8.59 7.73
N HIS A 228 -13.56 9.86 7.38
CA HIS A 228 -14.63 10.65 7.98
C HIS A 228 -16.02 10.08 7.61
N GLY A 229 -16.83 9.75 8.61
CA GLY A 229 -18.09 9.01 8.44
C GLY A 229 -19.15 9.66 7.53
N TRP A 230 -19.10 10.97 7.27
CA TRP A 230 -20.02 11.59 6.31
C TRP A 230 -19.72 11.17 4.86
N VAL A 231 -18.45 10.89 4.54
CA VAL A 231 -18.05 10.34 3.23
C VAL A 231 -18.61 8.94 3.08
N ASP A 232 -18.62 8.18 4.17
CA ASP A 232 -19.18 6.84 4.20
C ASP A 232 -20.70 6.84 3.98
N ALA A 233 -21.41 7.81 4.57
CA ALA A 233 -22.84 8.01 4.32
C ALA A 233 -23.17 8.31 2.85
N LEU A 234 -22.28 9.01 2.13
CA LEU A 234 -22.46 9.33 0.71
C LEU A 234 -22.10 8.18 -0.23
N LEU A 235 -21.10 7.36 0.13
CA LEU A 235 -20.55 6.31 -0.73
C LEU A 235 -21.03 4.90 -0.36
N GLY A 236 -21.84 4.79 0.69
CA GLY A 236 -22.63 3.62 1.05
C GLY A 236 -21.81 2.49 1.69
N SER A 237 -21.21 2.72 2.87
CA SER A 237 -20.41 1.73 3.65
C SER A 237 -19.17 1.20 2.91
N ARG A 238 -18.79 1.82 1.79
CA ARG A 238 -17.71 1.33 0.93
C ARG A 238 -16.33 1.84 1.37
N ILE A 239 -16.30 2.88 2.21
CA ILE A 239 -15.05 3.50 2.65
C ILE A 239 -15.10 3.64 4.17
N ASP A 240 -14.75 2.55 4.84
CA ASP A 240 -14.61 2.51 6.30
C ASP A 240 -13.16 2.72 6.72
N ASP A 241 -12.99 3.04 8.00
CA ASP A 241 -11.73 2.90 8.70
C ASP A 241 -11.10 1.54 8.36
N THR A 242 -9.81 1.53 8.08
CA THR A 242 -9.11 0.33 7.64
C THR A 242 -7.79 0.21 8.36
N ARG A 243 -7.60 -0.88 9.10
CA ARG A 243 -6.30 -1.28 9.61
C ARG A 243 -5.55 -2.07 8.56
N ILE A 244 -4.38 -1.59 8.18
CA ILE A 244 -3.50 -2.25 7.23
C ILE A 244 -2.73 -3.36 7.96
N ILE A 245 -2.70 -4.55 7.36
CA ILE A 245 -1.93 -5.69 7.84
C ILE A 245 -0.83 -6.10 6.87
N GLY A 246 -0.87 -5.59 5.64
CA GLY A 246 0.17 -5.88 4.67
C GLY A 246 0.12 -4.99 3.44
N LEU A 247 1.16 -5.12 2.64
CA LEU A 247 1.42 -4.36 1.43
C LEU A 247 1.84 -5.30 0.32
N ALA A 248 1.54 -4.91 -0.91
CA ALA A 248 2.09 -5.56 -2.08
C ALA A 248 2.61 -4.53 -3.07
N VAL A 249 3.72 -4.86 -3.74
CA VAL A 249 4.18 -4.17 -4.94
C VAL A 249 4.39 -5.23 -6.01
N PHE A 250 3.89 -4.97 -7.21
CA PHE A 250 3.98 -5.89 -8.34
C PHE A 250 3.84 -5.15 -9.67
N ARG A 251 4.08 -5.84 -10.77
CA ARG A 251 3.73 -5.39 -12.11
C ARG A 251 2.60 -6.22 -12.70
N HIS A 252 1.71 -5.57 -13.44
CA HIS A 252 0.66 -6.21 -14.21
C HIS A 252 0.51 -5.41 -15.52
N GLU A 253 0.62 -6.11 -16.65
CA GLU A 253 0.60 -5.49 -18.00
C GLU A 253 1.61 -4.33 -18.14
N GLY A 254 2.81 -4.51 -17.58
CA GLY A 254 3.89 -3.50 -17.59
C GLY A 254 3.66 -2.29 -16.68
N VAL A 255 2.53 -2.23 -15.95
CA VAL A 255 2.24 -1.16 -15.00
C VAL A 255 2.57 -1.63 -13.59
N ARG A 256 3.32 -0.79 -12.85
CA ARG A 256 3.70 -1.04 -11.46
C ARG A 256 2.63 -0.56 -10.50
N TYR A 257 2.10 -1.49 -9.72
CA TYR A 257 1.04 -1.24 -8.75
C TYR A 257 1.49 -1.47 -7.31
N GLY A 258 0.87 -0.72 -6.40
CA GLY A 258 0.93 -0.93 -4.95
C GLY A 258 -0.44 -1.26 -4.40
N LEU A 259 -0.54 -2.25 -3.51
CA LEU A 259 -1.76 -2.55 -2.77
C LEU A 259 -1.55 -2.38 -1.27
N ALA A 260 -2.46 -1.66 -0.63
CA ALA A 260 -2.63 -1.66 0.81
C ALA A 260 -3.69 -2.71 1.17
N LEU A 261 -3.36 -3.66 2.05
CA LEU A 261 -4.20 -4.81 2.37
C LEU A 261 -4.59 -4.74 3.85
N GLY A 262 -5.90 -4.73 4.13
CA GLY A 262 -6.37 -4.54 5.49
C GLY A 262 -7.79 -5.03 5.73
N TYR A 263 -8.28 -4.70 6.92
CA TYR A 263 -9.63 -4.99 7.39
C TYR A 263 -10.22 -3.76 8.06
N ASN A 264 -11.54 -3.58 7.94
CA ASN A 264 -12.25 -2.57 8.71
C ASN A 264 -12.54 -3.06 10.16
N PRO A 265 -13.06 -2.22 11.07
CA PRO A 265 -13.42 -2.65 12.42
C PRO A 265 -14.45 -3.78 12.48
N GLY A 266 -15.34 -3.87 11.49
CA GLY A 266 -16.28 -4.98 11.31
C GLY A 266 -15.64 -6.23 10.72
N GLY A 267 -14.33 -6.21 10.48
CA GLY A 267 -13.59 -7.33 9.97
C GLY A 267 -13.71 -7.59 8.46
N GLN A 268 -14.44 -6.75 7.74
CA GLN A 268 -14.56 -6.92 6.30
C GLN A 268 -13.23 -6.57 5.62
N PRO A 269 -12.81 -7.36 4.61
CA PRO A 269 -11.61 -7.06 3.87
C PRO A 269 -11.73 -5.71 3.15
N ARG A 270 -10.65 -4.93 3.22
CA ARG A 270 -10.49 -3.67 2.50
C ARG A 270 -9.14 -3.64 1.76
N SER A 271 -9.08 -2.85 0.70
CA SER A 271 -7.85 -2.65 -0.06
C SER A 271 -7.85 -1.34 -0.82
N GLY A 272 -6.71 -0.66 -0.84
CA GLY A 272 -6.44 0.49 -1.70
C GLY A 272 -5.40 0.13 -2.75
N ALA A 273 -5.54 0.65 -3.97
CA ALA A 273 -4.65 0.37 -5.08
C ALA A 273 -4.06 1.65 -5.69
N LEU A 274 -2.75 1.67 -5.85
CA LEU A 274 -1.96 2.77 -6.40
C LEU A 274 -1.27 2.33 -7.70
N ASP A 275 -1.33 3.17 -8.72
CA ASP A 275 -0.45 3.13 -9.88
C ASP A 275 0.78 4.02 -9.59
N PHE A 276 1.95 3.41 -9.44
CA PHE A 276 3.19 4.11 -9.09
C PHE A 276 3.74 4.98 -10.24
N GLY A 277 3.47 4.61 -11.49
CA GLY A 277 3.93 5.36 -12.66
C GLY A 277 3.16 6.66 -12.83
N ARG A 278 1.91 6.70 -12.38
CA ARG A 278 1.06 7.91 -12.41
C ARG A 278 1.00 8.64 -11.07
N ASP A 279 1.44 8.00 -9.98
CA ASP A 279 1.24 8.49 -8.61
C ASP A 279 -0.26 8.82 -8.35
N GLU A 280 -1.10 7.85 -8.71
CA GLU A 280 -2.57 7.95 -8.74
C GLU A 280 -3.25 6.70 -8.19
N ILE A 281 -4.43 6.87 -7.62
CA ILE A 281 -5.21 5.73 -7.10
C ILE A 281 -6.29 5.32 -8.01
N ARG A 282 -6.41 4.00 -8.04
CA ARG A 282 -7.46 3.31 -8.75
C ARG A 282 -8.64 3.19 -7.81
N PHE A 283 -9.49 4.22 -7.82
CA PHE A 283 -10.77 4.22 -7.13
C PHE A 283 -11.91 4.53 -8.10
N PRO A 284 -12.94 3.66 -8.20
CA PRO A 284 -12.97 2.31 -7.62
C PRO A 284 -11.89 1.40 -8.24
N PRO A 285 -11.37 0.41 -7.50
CA PRO A 285 -10.44 -0.57 -8.08
C PRO A 285 -11.14 -1.43 -9.14
N SER A 286 -10.42 -1.83 -10.19
CA SER A 286 -10.90 -2.78 -11.20
C SER A 286 -11.17 -4.16 -10.58
N GLU A 287 -11.92 -5.02 -11.28
CA GLU A 287 -12.16 -6.40 -10.81
C GLU A 287 -10.86 -7.21 -10.70
N GLU A 288 -9.89 -6.98 -11.58
CA GLU A 288 -8.55 -7.58 -11.52
C GLU A 288 -7.82 -7.15 -10.23
N LEU A 289 -7.76 -5.85 -9.95
CA LEU A 289 -7.11 -5.33 -8.73
C LEU A 289 -7.78 -5.85 -7.46
N LYS A 290 -9.12 -6.03 -7.46
CA LYS A 290 -9.83 -6.68 -6.35
C LYS A 290 -9.45 -8.14 -6.21
N ALA A 291 -9.29 -8.88 -7.31
CA ALA A 291 -8.83 -10.27 -7.28
C ALA A 291 -7.40 -10.38 -6.73
N PHE A 292 -6.49 -9.50 -7.16
CA PHE A 292 -5.12 -9.42 -6.65
C PHE A 292 -5.12 -9.15 -5.15
N ALA A 293 -5.90 -8.16 -4.69
CA ALA A 293 -6.00 -7.84 -3.28
C ALA A 293 -6.52 -9.01 -2.43
N ARG A 294 -7.53 -9.76 -2.89
CA ARG A 294 -8.01 -10.96 -2.19
C ARG A 294 -6.94 -12.03 -2.08
N HIS A 295 -6.26 -12.34 -3.19
CA HIS A 295 -5.22 -13.38 -3.24
C HIS A 295 -4.02 -13.02 -2.36
N LEU A 296 -3.48 -11.82 -2.55
CA LEU A 296 -2.29 -11.36 -1.83
C LEU A 296 -2.56 -11.14 -0.34
N ARG A 297 -3.77 -10.68 0.05
CA ARG A 297 -4.18 -10.62 1.46
C ARG A 297 -4.20 -12.00 2.09
N SER A 298 -4.74 -13.01 1.39
CA SER A 298 -4.76 -14.39 1.89
C SER A 298 -3.34 -14.92 2.13
N ARG A 299 -2.39 -14.60 1.25
CA ARG A 299 -0.95 -14.92 1.45
C ARG A 299 -0.34 -14.22 2.66
N VAL A 300 -0.62 -12.92 2.84
CA VAL A 300 -0.17 -12.17 4.02
C VAL A 300 -0.70 -12.83 5.30
N VAL A 301 -1.98 -13.17 5.34
CA VAL A 301 -2.60 -13.83 6.49
C VAL A 301 -1.99 -15.21 6.75
N GLN A 302 -1.79 -16.01 5.70
CA GLN A 302 -1.13 -17.31 5.82
C GLN A 302 0.29 -17.16 6.40
N ARG A 303 1.06 -16.19 5.91
CA ARG A 303 2.43 -15.94 6.38
C ARG A 303 2.48 -15.47 7.83
N LEU A 304 1.62 -14.53 8.20
CA LEU A 304 1.46 -14.13 9.59
C LEU A 304 1.09 -15.34 10.46
N SER A 305 0.18 -16.20 10.01
CA SER A 305 -0.20 -17.42 10.75
C SER A 305 0.97 -18.38 10.95
N LEU A 306 1.84 -18.54 9.94
CA LEU A 306 3.07 -19.36 10.05
C LEU A 306 4.12 -18.77 11.02
N MET A 307 4.03 -17.48 11.32
CA MET A 307 4.86 -16.81 12.32
C MET A 307 4.27 -16.90 13.73
N ASP A 308 3.22 -17.71 13.92
CA ASP A 308 2.38 -17.74 15.12
C ASP A 308 1.83 -16.36 15.50
N LEU A 309 1.70 -15.46 14.51
CA LEU A 309 1.08 -14.16 14.73
C LEU A 309 -0.44 -14.35 14.73
N PRO A 310 -1.14 -13.91 15.78
CA PRO A 310 -2.58 -14.06 15.86
C PRO A 310 -3.23 -13.10 14.87
N VAL A 311 -3.39 -13.57 13.64
CA VAL A 311 -4.37 -12.99 12.73
C VAL A 311 -5.71 -13.55 13.15
N ARG A 312 -6.36 -12.90 14.11
CA ARG A 312 -7.80 -13.13 14.28
C ARG A 312 -8.49 -12.57 13.06
N LEU A 313 -8.68 -13.43 12.06
CA LEU A 313 -9.64 -13.14 11.03
C LEU A 313 -11.02 -13.04 11.71
N PRO A 314 -11.81 -12.03 11.35
CA PRO A 314 -13.20 -11.96 11.76
C PRO A 314 -13.93 -13.13 11.11
N GLY A 315 -14.65 -13.90 11.92
CA GLY A 315 -15.53 -14.97 11.44
C GLY A 315 -16.70 -14.43 10.63
#